data_AF-A0A175Y2T5-F1
#
_entry.id   AF-A0A175Y2T5-F1
#
_cell.length_a   1.000
_cell.length_b   1.000
_cell.length_c   1.000
_cell.angle_alpha   90.00
_cell.angle_beta   90.00
_cell.angle_gamma   90.00
#
_symmetry.space_group_name_H-M   'P 1'
#
loop_
_entity.id
_entity.type
_entity.pdbx_description
1 polymer ?
#
loop_
_entity_poly.entity_id
_entity_poly.type
_entity_poly.pdbx_seq_one_letter_code
_entity_poly.pdbx_strand_id
1 'polypeptide(L)'
;MTHVPQKSSPGVRLGVEYGPLLVFFAVNFLFPAALAIRLVGASTGFLSDLDRAGALVIAKVIVATTAFVLATIAAMIVSKRKLGHISPMLWISGGFVVVFGGLTVYFHDPKFIQMKPTLVYAMFAVLLGFGLLTGRPLLEGLLGTAYPGLTAEGWRKLTRNWALFFVVMAALNEAVWRNTNWDFWVGFKLWGAIPLTLLFAFANIPMLLRHGLNTDANPEADIPPQ
;
A
#
# COMPACT_ATOMS: atom_id res chain seq x y z
N MET A 1 -33.73 -18.64 11.05
CA MET A 1 -32.67 -19.16 10.16
C MET A 1 -31.48 -18.24 10.28
N THR A 2 -30.48 -18.65 11.05
CA THR A 2 -29.24 -17.90 11.28
C THR A 2 -28.34 -18.07 10.06
N HIS A 3 -28.14 -17.01 9.28
CA HIS A 3 -27.14 -17.02 8.22
C HIS A 3 -25.75 -17.08 8.86
N VAL A 4 -25.20 -18.28 8.97
CA VAL A 4 -23.78 -18.48 9.27
C VAL A 4 -23.00 -17.96 8.06
N PRO A 5 -22.17 -16.91 8.18
CA PRO A 5 -21.37 -16.43 7.07
C PRO A 5 -20.41 -17.54 6.66
N GLN A 6 -20.57 -18.00 5.42
CA GLN A 6 -19.81 -19.10 4.84
C GLN A 6 -18.33 -18.71 4.80
N LYS A 7 -17.51 -19.38 5.62
CA LYS A 7 -16.05 -19.19 5.69
C LYS A 7 -15.47 -19.51 4.31
N SER A 8 -15.16 -18.49 3.53
CA SER A 8 -14.64 -18.65 2.18
C SER A 8 -13.32 -19.43 2.19
N SER A 9 -13.14 -20.36 1.25
CA SER A 9 -11.92 -21.15 1.12
C SER A 9 -10.66 -20.25 1.05
N PRO A 10 -9.57 -20.56 1.79
CA PRO A 10 -8.33 -19.79 1.80
C PRO A 10 -7.79 -19.45 0.40
N GLY A 11 -7.96 -20.36 -0.58
CA GLY A 11 -7.51 -20.15 -1.96
C GLY A 11 -8.29 -19.04 -2.70
N VAL A 12 -9.57 -18.85 -2.39
CA VAL A 12 -10.38 -17.77 -2.99
C VAL A 12 -9.92 -16.41 -2.48
N ARG A 13 -9.53 -16.34 -1.20
CA ARG A 13 -9.03 -15.11 -0.57
C ARG A 13 -7.67 -14.73 -1.14
N LEU A 14 -6.77 -15.70 -1.26
CA LEU A 14 -5.45 -15.53 -1.88
C LEU A 14 -5.58 -15.08 -3.34
N GLY A 15 -6.45 -15.73 -4.12
CA GLY A 15 -6.67 -15.37 -5.53
C GLY A 15 -7.21 -13.96 -5.73
N VAL A 16 -8.04 -13.46 -4.80
CA VAL A 16 -8.58 -12.09 -4.84
C VAL A 16 -7.54 -11.06 -4.41
N GLU A 17 -6.72 -11.36 -3.39
CA GLU A 17 -5.73 -10.42 -2.85
C GLU A 17 -4.50 -10.29 -3.74
N TYR A 18 -4.01 -11.39 -4.32
CA TYR A 18 -2.82 -11.41 -5.18
C TYR A 18 -3.15 -11.40 -6.67
N GLY A 19 -4.40 -11.67 -7.06
CA GLY A 19 -4.85 -11.71 -8.45
C GLY A 19 -4.49 -10.46 -9.26
N PRO A 20 -4.75 -9.24 -8.76
CA PRO A 20 -4.34 -8.03 -9.46
C PRO A 20 -2.83 -7.96 -9.69
N LEU A 21 -2.03 -8.30 -8.68
CA LEU A 21 -0.57 -8.30 -8.78
C LEU A 21 -0.06 -9.31 -9.82
N LEU A 22 -0.67 -10.50 -9.85
CA LEU A 22 -0.38 -11.51 -10.88
C LEU A 22 -0.71 -10.99 -12.29
N VAL A 23 -1.86 -10.31 -12.45
CA VAL A 23 -2.23 -9.69 -13.72
C VAL A 23 -1.24 -8.59 -14.11
N PHE A 24 -0.78 -7.76 -13.17
CA PHE A 24 0.24 -6.75 -13.43
C PHE A 24 1.52 -7.38 -13.99
N PHE A 25 2.07 -8.38 -13.31
CA PHE A 25 3.31 -9.04 -13.76
C PHE A 25 3.11 -9.80 -15.06
N ALA A 26 1.97 -10.48 -15.24
CA ALA A 26 1.64 -11.17 -16.47
C ALA A 26 1.57 -10.19 -17.66
N VAL A 27 0.89 -9.05 -17.50
CA VAL A 27 0.81 -8.03 -18.56
C VAL A 27 2.17 -7.38 -18.79
N ASN A 28 2.91 -7.03 -17.73
CA ASN A 28 4.23 -6.42 -17.86
C ASN A 28 5.23 -7.32 -18.63
N PHE A 29 5.17 -8.64 -18.39
CA PHE A 29 6.11 -9.58 -18.97
C PHE A 29 5.64 -10.15 -20.32
N LEU A 30 4.37 -10.52 -20.43
CA LEU A 30 3.82 -11.26 -21.58
C LEU A 30 3.17 -10.36 -22.64
N PHE A 31 2.75 -9.13 -22.30
CA PHE A 31 2.03 -8.29 -23.27
C PHE A 31 2.97 -7.80 -24.38
N PRO A 32 2.60 -7.96 -25.67
CA PRO A 32 3.48 -7.58 -26.78
C PRO A 32 3.79 -6.09 -26.77
N ALA A 33 5.08 -5.75 -26.75
CA ALA A 33 5.56 -4.37 -26.67
C ALA A 33 5.05 -3.49 -27.83
N ALA A 34 4.98 -4.07 -29.05
CA ALA A 34 4.45 -3.37 -30.21
C ALA A 34 2.96 -3.00 -30.05
N LEU A 35 2.16 -3.86 -29.42
CA LEU A 35 0.77 -3.54 -29.12
C LEU A 35 0.66 -2.51 -27.99
N ALA A 36 1.54 -2.56 -26.99
CA ALA A 36 1.55 -1.57 -25.92
C ALA A 36 1.82 -0.16 -26.48
N ILE A 37 2.82 -0.01 -27.33
CA ILE A 37 3.14 1.26 -27.99
C ILE A 37 1.99 1.74 -28.86
N ARG A 38 1.32 0.84 -29.60
CA ARG A 38 0.15 1.22 -30.43
C ARG A 38 -1.03 1.66 -29.59
N LEU A 39 -1.35 0.96 -28.51
CA LEU A 39 -2.49 1.30 -27.63
C LEU A 39 -2.24 2.62 -26.89
N VAL A 40 -1.04 2.81 -26.36
CA VAL A 40 -0.68 4.03 -25.64
C VAL A 40 -0.49 5.20 -26.62
N GLY A 41 0.13 4.97 -27.78
CA GLY A 41 0.32 6.00 -28.81
C GLY A 41 -0.97 6.43 -29.51
N ALA A 42 -1.97 5.53 -29.62
CA ALA A 42 -3.29 5.89 -30.14
C ALA A 42 -4.13 6.69 -29.13
N SER A 43 -3.84 6.56 -27.83
CA SER A 43 -4.56 7.26 -26.76
C SER A 43 -3.81 8.51 -26.26
N THR A 44 -2.51 8.61 -26.49
CA THR A 44 -1.65 9.70 -26.02
C THR A 44 -0.55 10.03 -27.03
N GLY A 45 -0.36 11.32 -27.34
CA GLY A 45 0.76 11.79 -28.16
C GLY A 45 2.12 11.70 -27.46
N PHE A 46 2.13 11.43 -26.15
CA PHE A 46 3.31 11.45 -25.29
C PHE A 46 4.46 10.54 -25.72
N LEU A 47 4.18 9.48 -26.49
CA LEU A 47 5.20 8.55 -26.97
C LEU A 47 5.98 9.07 -28.19
N SER A 48 5.54 10.14 -28.85
CA SER A 48 6.21 10.64 -30.07
C SER A 48 7.56 11.29 -29.81
N ASP A 49 7.73 11.85 -28.62
CA ASP A 49 8.90 12.66 -28.27
C ASP A 49 9.99 11.84 -27.57
N LEU A 50 9.74 10.55 -27.34
CA LEU A 50 10.63 9.63 -26.65
C LEU A 50 11.45 8.81 -27.65
N ASP A 51 12.66 8.44 -27.24
CA ASP A 51 13.47 7.46 -27.96
C ASP A 51 12.79 6.08 -27.95
N ARG A 52 13.15 5.20 -28.90
CA ARG A 52 12.50 3.88 -29.04
C ARG A 52 12.56 3.04 -27.77
N ALA A 53 13.63 3.12 -26.98
CA ALA A 53 13.76 2.34 -25.76
C ALA A 53 12.88 2.94 -24.64
N GLY A 54 12.90 4.27 -24.46
CA GLY A 54 12.04 4.98 -23.51
C GLY A 54 10.56 4.77 -23.79
N ALA A 55 10.14 4.92 -25.05
CA ALA A 55 8.75 4.70 -25.47
C ALA A 55 8.26 3.26 -25.17
N LEU A 56 9.14 2.27 -25.33
CA LEU A 56 8.82 0.86 -25.09
C LEU A 56 8.63 0.56 -23.61
N VAL A 57 9.53 1.06 -22.75
CA VAL A 57 9.43 0.90 -21.29
C VAL A 57 8.16 1.57 -20.78
N ILE A 58 7.93 2.82 -21.16
CA ILE A 58 6.79 3.62 -20.70
C ILE A 58 5.47 2.99 -21.15
N ALA A 59 5.37 2.57 -22.41
CA ALA A 59 4.16 1.94 -22.92
C ALA A 59 3.81 0.65 -22.17
N LYS A 60 4.80 -0.21 -21.88
CA LYS A 60 4.57 -1.45 -21.13
C LYS A 60 4.13 -1.17 -19.69
N VAL A 61 4.75 -0.20 -19.03
CA VAL A 61 4.39 0.20 -17.66
C VAL A 61 2.97 0.78 -17.61
N ILE A 62 2.58 1.63 -18.55
CA ILE A 62 1.23 2.20 -18.62
C ILE A 62 0.18 1.10 -18.81
N VAL A 63 0.40 0.17 -19.76
CA VAL A 63 -0.54 -0.93 -20.01
C VAL A 63 -0.62 -1.88 -18.81
N ALA A 64 0.51 -2.26 -18.22
CA ALA A 64 0.53 -3.10 -17.03
C ALA A 64 -0.17 -2.44 -15.83
N THR A 65 0.08 -1.16 -15.61
CA THR A 65 -0.57 -0.39 -14.53
C THR A 65 -2.08 -0.27 -14.77
N THR A 66 -2.50 -0.01 -16.01
CA THR A 66 -3.93 0.07 -16.37
C THR A 66 -4.61 -1.28 -16.15
N ALA A 67 -3.98 -2.37 -16.58
CA ALA A 67 -4.49 -3.72 -16.35
C ALA A 67 -4.56 -4.06 -14.84
N PHE A 68 -3.57 -3.65 -14.06
CA PHE A 68 -3.58 -3.79 -12.60
C PHE A 68 -4.76 -3.06 -11.94
N VAL A 69 -5.03 -1.81 -12.36
CA VAL A 69 -6.17 -1.05 -11.85
C VAL A 69 -7.49 -1.76 -12.19
N LEU A 70 -7.68 -2.17 -13.45
CA LEU A 70 -8.88 -2.89 -13.87
C LEU A 70 -9.05 -4.24 -13.14
N ALA A 71 -7.96 -4.98 -12.97
CA ALA A 71 -7.95 -6.23 -12.23
C ALA A 71 -8.26 -6.02 -10.74
N THR A 72 -7.76 -4.94 -10.14
CA THR A 72 -8.07 -4.56 -8.76
C THR A 72 -9.55 -4.24 -8.60
N ILE A 73 -10.13 -3.45 -9.51
CA ILE A 73 -11.57 -3.15 -9.52
C ILE A 73 -12.40 -4.44 -9.68
N ALA A 74 -12.01 -5.32 -10.61
CA ALA A 74 -12.66 -6.61 -10.80
C ALA A 74 -12.57 -7.49 -9.55
N ALA A 75 -11.39 -7.57 -8.92
CA ALA A 75 -11.16 -8.31 -7.69
C ALA A 75 -12.02 -7.76 -6.54
N MET A 76 -12.17 -6.43 -6.43
CA MET A 76 -13.08 -5.82 -5.45
C MET A 76 -14.55 -6.18 -5.69
N ILE A 77 -15.00 -6.18 -6.94
CA ILE A 77 -16.38 -6.56 -7.30
C ILE A 77 -16.62 -8.04 -7.00
N VAL A 78 -15.68 -8.92 -7.37
CA VAL A 78 -15.75 -10.36 -7.09
C VAL A 78 -15.71 -10.62 -5.59
N SER A 79 -14.87 -9.90 -4.85
CA SER A 79 -14.79 -9.98 -3.39
C SER A 79 -16.14 -9.61 -2.77
N LYS A 80 -16.75 -8.49 -3.17
CA LYS A 80 -18.06 -8.08 -2.68
C LYS A 80 -19.16 -9.11 -2.98
N ARG A 81 -19.12 -9.76 -4.15
CA ARG A 81 -20.15 -10.74 -4.56
C ARG A 81 -19.96 -12.13 -3.96
N LYS A 82 -18.72 -12.62 -3.82
CA LYS A 82 -18.42 -14.00 -3.37
C LYS A 82 -18.04 -14.10 -1.90
N LEU A 83 -17.34 -13.11 -1.37
CA LEU A 83 -16.86 -13.10 0.02
C LEU A 83 -17.86 -12.37 0.94
N GLY A 84 -18.82 -11.63 0.39
CA GLY A 84 -19.80 -10.83 1.14
C GLY A 84 -19.19 -9.60 1.84
N HIS A 85 -17.87 -9.58 2.01
CA HIS A 85 -17.09 -8.47 2.52
C HIS A 85 -15.83 -8.29 1.65
N ILE A 86 -15.39 -7.04 1.48
CA ILE A 86 -14.12 -6.73 0.83
C ILE A 86 -13.02 -6.72 1.89
N SER A 87 -11.89 -7.37 1.62
CA SER A 87 -10.73 -7.38 2.53
C SER A 87 -10.30 -5.93 2.84
N PRO A 88 -10.07 -5.55 4.10
CA PRO A 88 -9.64 -4.20 4.47
C PRO A 88 -8.41 -3.74 3.67
N MET A 89 -7.49 -4.66 3.39
CA MET A 89 -6.27 -4.39 2.62
C MET A 89 -6.57 -4.04 1.16
N LEU A 90 -7.62 -4.63 0.56
CA LEU A 90 -8.06 -4.35 -0.81
C LEU A 90 -8.86 -3.03 -0.91
N TRP A 91 -9.63 -2.68 0.12
CA TRP A 91 -10.25 -1.36 0.23
C TRP A 91 -9.22 -0.25 0.30
N ILE A 92 -8.18 -0.47 1.11
CA ILE A 92 -7.07 0.48 1.24
C ILE A 92 -6.34 0.59 -0.10
N SER A 93 -5.85 -0.51 -0.68
CA SER A 93 -5.10 -0.43 -1.94
C SER A 93 -5.92 0.09 -3.12
N GLY A 94 -7.16 -0.38 -3.28
CA GLY A 94 -8.08 0.07 -4.33
C GLY A 94 -8.49 1.53 -4.18
N GLY A 95 -8.79 1.98 -2.96
CA GLY A 95 -9.07 3.37 -2.65
C GLY A 95 -7.88 4.28 -3.00
N PHE A 96 -6.67 3.87 -2.64
CA PHE A 96 -5.46 4.58 -3.01
C PHE A 96 -5.27 4.65 -4.53
N VAL A 97 -5.44 3.56 -5.26
CA VAL A 97 -5.29 3.54 -6.72
C VAL A 97 -6.30 4.45 -7.40
N VAL A 98 -7.56 4.45 -6.98
CA VAL A 98 -8.60 5.30 -7.58
C VAL A 98 -8.37 6.77 -7.25
N VAL A 99 -8.14 7.09 -5.97
CA VAL A 99 -7.91 8.48 -5.52
C VAL A 99 -6.63 9.02 -6.14
N PHE A 100 -5.49 8.34 -5.94
CA PHE A 100 -4.20 8.84 -6.42
C PHE A 100 -4.01 8.67 -7.92
N GLY A 101 -4.57 7.63 -8.55
CA GLY A 101 -4.56 7.46 -10.01
C GLY A 101 -5.41 8.51 -10.71
N GLY A 102 -6.66 8.70 -10.28
CA GLY A 102 -7.58 9.70 -10.83
C GLY A 102 -7.07 11.14 -10.68
N LEU A 103 -6.53 11.48 -9.50
CA LEU A 103 -5.95 12.81 -9.26
C LEU A 103 -4.68 13.08 -10.08
N THR A 104 -3.90 12.04 -10.44
CA THR A 104 -2.74 12.19 -11.33
C THR A 104 -3.16 12.62 -12.73
N VAL A 105 -4.22 11.99 -13.24
CA VAL A 105 -4.80 12.30 -14.55
C VAL A 105 -5.49 13.65 -14.54
N TYR A 106 -6.04 14.09 -13.40
CA TYR A 106 -6.75 15.36 -13.32
C TYR A 106 -5.79 16.57 -13.27
N PHE A 107 -4.77 16.54 -12.41
CA PHE A 107 -3.97 17.74 -12.11
C PHE A 107 -2.83 18.01 -13.08
N HIS A 108 -2.32 17.01 -13.82
CA HIS A 108 -1.19 17.16 -14.77
C HIS A 108 0.06 17.90 -14.25
N ASP A 109 0.22 18.09 -12.93
CA ASP A 109 1.27 18.91 -12.31
C ASP A 109 2.22 18.06 -11.44
N PRO A 110 3.55 18.13 -11.63
CA PRO A 110 4.53 17.44 -10.80
C PRO A 110 4.45 17.79 -9.30
N LYS A 111 3.98 18.99 -8.91
CA LYS A 111 3.75 19.35 -7.50
C LYS A 111 2.69 18.47 -6.85
N PHE A 112 1.70 18.01 -7.63
CA PHE A 112 0.71 17.07 -7.13
C PHE A 112 1.36 15.74 -6.73
N ILE A 113 2.35 15.27 -7.52
CA ILE A 113 3.12 14.05 -7.23
C ILE A 113 3.88 14.20 -5.90
N GLN A 114 4.37 15.40 -5.60
CA GLN A 114 5.09 15.68 -4.36
C GLN A 114 4.21 15.81 -3.12
N MET A 115 2.97 16.25 -3.30
CA MET A 115 1.96 16.36 -2.23
C MET A 115 1.35 15.01 -1.85
N LYS A 116 1.34 14.02 -2.77
CA LYS A 116 0.75 12.69 -2.50
C LYS A 116 1.24 12.05 -1.19
N PRO A 117 2.56 11.96 -0.90
CA PRO A 117 3.02 11.37 0.35
C PRO A 117 2.50 12.10 1.59
N THR A 118 2.42 13.45 1.58
CA THR A 118 1.86 14.20 2.71
C THR A 118 0.43 13.76 3.01
N LEU A 119 -0.43 13.67 1.97
CA LEU A 119 -1.82 13.26 2.13
C LEU A 119 -1.94 11.84 2.69
N VAL A 120 -1.12 10.92 2.18
CA VAL A 120 -1.07 9.54 2.66
C VAL A 120 -0.65 9.46 4.13
N TYR A 121 0.45 10.13 4.48
CA TYR A 121 0.95 10.16 5.85
C TYR A 121 -0.05 10.81 6.80
N ALA A 122 -0.65 11.94 6.42
CA ALA A 122 -1.68 12.61 7.21
C ALA A 122 -2.91 11.71 7.41
N MET A 123 -3.36 11.01 6.37
CA MET A 123 -4.49 10.09 6.46
C MET A 123 -4.19 8.92 7.42
N PHE A 124 -3.01 8.30 7.34
CA PHE A 124 -2.63 7.26 8.29
C PHE A 124 -2.47 7.81 9.71
N ALA A 125 -1.91 9.00 9.89
CA ALA A 125 -1.82 9.65 11.19
C ALA A 125 -3.20 9.86 11.83
N VAL A 126 -4.16 10.39 11.07
CA VAL A 126 -5.55 10.59 11.53
C VAL A 126 -6.21 9.25 11.83
N LEU A 127 -6.07 8.26 10.95
CA LEU A 127 -6.70 6.95 11.12
C LEU A 127 -6.17 6.23 12.37
N LEU A 128 -4.86 6.18 12.55
CA LEU A 128 -4.24 5.57 13.73
C LEU A 128 -4.53 6.38 15.00
N GLY A 129 -4.54 7.72 14.91
CA GLY A 129 -4.95 8.61 16.00
C GLY A 129 -6.38 8.37 16.44
N PHE A 130 -7.31 8.22 15.49
CA PHE A 130 -8.69 7.86 15.76
C PHE A 130 -8.81 6.46 16.38
N GLY A 131 -8.03 5.49 15.91
CA GLY A 131 -7.92 4.17 16.54
C GLY A 131 -7.50 4.23 18.01
N LEU A 132 -6.56 5.12 18.34
CA LEU A 132 -6.13 5.35 19.72
C LEU A 132 -7.23 5.98 20.59
N LEU A 133 -7.93 6.99 20.05
CA LEU A 133 -9.02 7.68 20.75
C LEU A 133 -10.21 6.76 21.02
N THR A 134 -10.50 5.83 20.09
CA THR A 134 -11.57 4.84 20.24
C THR A 134 -11.16 3.61 21.06
N GLY A 135 -9.91 3.55 21.54
CA GLY A 135 -9.38 2.44 22.32
C GLY A 135 -9.19 1.14 21.52
N ARG A 136 -9.26 1.21 20.18
CA ARG A 136 -9.09 0.06 19.27
C ARG A 136 -7.84 0.27 18.42
N PRO A 137 -6.66 -0.20 18.84
CA PRO A 137 -5.43 -0.01 18.09
C PRO A 137 -5.54 -0.70 16.73
N LEU A 138 -5.76 0.07 15.66
CA LEU A 138 -6.02 -0.47 14.32
C LEU A 138 -4.87 -1.33 13.78
N LEU A 139 -3.64 -1.10 14.25
CA LEU A 139 -2.49 -1.93 13.89
C LEU A 139 -2.60 -3.36 14.42
N GLU A 140 -3.30 -3.61 15.52
CA GLU A 140 -3.52 -4.96 16.06
C GLU A 140 -4.26 -5.84 15.05
N GLY A 141 -5.33 -5.31 14.45
CA GLY A 141 -6.10 -6.02 13.43
C GLY A 141 -5.36 -6.23 12.10
N LEU A 142 -4.32 -5.43 11.82
CA LEU A 142 -3.56 -5.49 10.57
C LEU A 142 -2.27 -6.32 10.68
N LEU A 143 -1.58 -6.21 11.81
CA LEU A 143 -0.23 -6.77 12.02
C LEU A 143 -0.20 -7.84 13.11
N GLY A 144 -1.35 -8.26 13.64
CA GLY A 144 -1.43 -9.26 14.72
C GLY A 144 -0.69 -10.57 14.41
N THR A 145 -0.66 -10.98 13.14
CA THR A 145 0.10 -12.16 12.69
C THR A 145 1.60 -11.92 12.57
N ALA A 146 2.04 -10.66 12.38
CA ALA A 146 3.45 -10.29 12.25
C ALA A 146 4.14 -10.06 13.60
N TYR A 147 3.37 -9.73 14.63
CA TYR A 147 3.86 -9.50 16.00
C TYR A 147 3.13 -10.40 17.01
N PRO A 148 3.38 -11.72 16.98
CA PRO A 148 2.71 -12.65 17.87
C PRO A 148 3.08 -12.37 19.34
N GLY A 149 2.08 -12.46 20.22
CA GLY A 149 2.25 -12.29 21.66
C GLY A 149 2.27 -10.84 22.16
N LEU A 150 2.19 -9.83 21.27
CA LEU A 150 2.22 -8.44 21.69
C LEU A 150 1.00 -8.08 22.55
N THR A 151 1.26 -7.56 23.75
CA THR A 151 0.23 -7.16 24.72
C THR A 151 -0.63 -5.99 24.22
N ALA A 152 -1.83 -5.83 24.77
CA ALA A 152 -2.72 -4.70 24.46
C ALA A 152 -2.06 -3.33 24.70
N GLU A 153 -1.22 -3.21 25.74
CA GLU A 153 -0.44 -2.00 25.98
C GLU A 153 0.63 -1.78 24.90
N GLY A 154 1.30 -2.85 24.46
CA GLY A 154 2.22 -2.84 23.33
C GLY A 154 1.57 -2.33 22.05
N TRP A 155 0.37 -2.82 21.72
CA TRP A 155 -0.40 -2.36 20.55
C TRP A 155 -0.78 -0.88 20.62
N ARG A 156 -1.16 -0.38 21.80
CA ARG A 156 -1.45 1.05 21.98
C ARG A 156 -0.18 1.90 21.81
N LYS A 157 0.95 1.49 22.39
CA LYS A 157 2.24 2.19 22.24
C LYS A 157 2.73 2.16 20.79
N LEU A 158 2.63 1.02 20.12
CA LEU A 158 2.98 0.86 18.72
C LEU A 158 2.13 1.77 17.82
N THR A 159 0.81 1.75 18.01
CA THR A 159 -0.13 2.60 17.24
C THR A 159 0.16 4.08 17.47
N ARG A 160 0.47 4.50 18.71
CA ARG A 160 0.87 5.87 19.03
C ARG A 160 2.17 6.28 18.35
N ASN A 161 3.19 5.43 18.41
CA ASN A 161 4.49 5.71 17.81
C ASN A 161 4.36 5.84 16.28
N TRP A 162 3.59 4.95 15.64
CA TRP A 162 3.30 5.04 14.20
C TRP A 162 2.46 6.26 13.83
N ALA A 163 1.43 6.60 14.60
CA ALA A 163 0.66 7.82 14.37
C ALA A 163 1.55 9.06 14.42
N LEU A 164 2.41 9.17 15.43
CA LEU A 164 3.36 10.28 15.56
C LEU A 164 4.37 10.28 14.41
N PHE A 165 4.92 9.12 14.04
CA PHE A 165 5.84 8.99 12.93
C PHE A 165 5.20 9.47 11.62
N PHE A 166 3.95 9.11 11.35
CA PHE A 166 3.23 9.58 10.18
C PHE A 166 2.98 11.10 10.20
N VAL A 167 2.69 11.70 11.37
CA VAL A 167 2.62 13.17 11.48
C VAL A 167 3.96 13.81 11.13
N VAL A 168 5.06 13.29 11.67
CA VAL A 168 6.41 13.79 11.40
C VAL A 168 6.75 13.65 9.92
N MET A 169 6.47 12.50 9.32
CA MET A 169 6.71 12.26 7.90
C MET A 169 5.85 13.14 6.99
N ALA A 170 4.60 13.40 7.37
CA ALA A 170 3.73 14.34 6.66
C ALA A 170 4.33 15.75 6.69
N ALA A 171 4.68 16.26 7.86
CA ALA A 171 5.28 17.58 8.03
C ALA A 171 6.62 17.70 7.31
N LEU A 172 7.46 16.65 7.39
CA LEU A 172 8.77 16.63 6.76
C LEU A 172 8.65 16.59 5.24
N ASN A 173 7.79 15.75 4.67
CA ASN A 173 7.54 15.76 3.22
C ASN A 173 7.02 17.13 2.78
N GLU A 174 6.05 17.70 3.50
CA GLU A 174 5.47 19.02 3.22
C GLU A 174 6.51 20.12 3.21
N ALA A 175 7.41 20.13 4.20
CA ALA A 175 8.51 21.07 4.28
C ALA A 175 9.51 20.89 3.14
N VAL A 176 9.85 19.66 2.78
CA VAL A 176 10.81 19.39 1.71
C VAL A 176 10.25 19.84 0.37
N TRP A 177 9.08 19.34 -0.06
CA TRP A 177 8.62 19.65 -1.42
C TRP A 177 8.23 21.11 -1.64
N ARG A 178 7.85 21.85 -0.59
CA ARG A 178 7.54 23.29 -0.69
C ARG A 178 8.78 24.16 -0.80
N ASN A 179 9.90 23.74 -0.21
CA ASN A 179 11.10 24.57 -0.08
C ASN A 179 12.27 24.10 -0.96
N THR A 180 12.17 22.94 -1.61
CA THR A 180 13.26 22.35 -2.40
C THR A 180 12.84 22.06 -3.84
N ASN A 181 13.83 21.76 -4.68
CA ASN A 181 13.59 21.34 -6.07
C ASN A 181 13.24 19.84 -6.18
N TRP A 182 12.92 19.42 -7.40
CA TRP A 182 12.52 18.05 -7.72
C TRP A 182 13.60 17.02 -7.36
N ASP A 183 14.85 17.25 -7.77
CA ASP A 183 15.95 16.30 -7.57
C ASP A 183 16.26 16.10 -6.09
N PHE A 184 16.24 17.18 -5.31
CA PHE A 184 16.39 17.08 -3.86
C PHE A 184 15.24 16.29 -3.23
N TRP A 185 13.99 16.52 -3.65
CA TRP A 185 12.85 15.78 -3.10
C TRP A 185 12.91 14.28 -3.43
N VAL A 186 13.34 13.91 -4.64
CA VAL A 186 13.58 12.50 -5.01
C VAL A 186 14.71 11.91 -4.16
N GLY A 187 15.82 12.63 -4.01
CA GLY A 187 16.94 12.22 -3.17
C GLY A 187 16.53 12.05 -1.69
N PHE A 188 15.74 12.98 -1.16
CA PHE A 188 15.20 12.94 0.20
C PHE A 188 14.34 11.69 0.42
N LYS A 189 13.57 11.24 -0.57
CA LYS A 189 12.83 9.97 -0.43
C LYS A 189 13.74 8.77 -0.25
N LEU A 190 14.78 8.68 -1.07
CA LEU A 190 15.67 7.53 -1.06
C LEU A 190 16.60 7.55 0.16
N TRP A 191 17.20 8.69 0.46
CA TRP A 191 18.26 8.84 1.47
C TRP A 191 17.79 9.45 2.79
N GLY A 192 16.63 10.08 2.83
CA GLY A 192 16.02 10.61 4.04
C GLY A 192 14.91 9.69 4.55
N ALA A 193 13.82 9.57 3.80
CA ALA A 193 12.61 8.87 4.23
C ALA A 193 12.84 7.37 4.53
N ILE A 194 13.57 6.66 3.67
CA ILE A 194 13.84 5.22 3.88
C ILE A 194 14.72 5.00 5.11
N PRO A 195 15.91 5.61 5.26
CA PRO A 195 16.71 5.47 6.48
C PRO A 195 15.98 5.90 7.75
N LEU A 196 15.19 6.99 7.68
CA LEU A 196 14.39 7.45 8.82
C LEU A 196 13.34 6.41 9.23
N THR A 197 12.70 5.75 8.27
CA THR A 197 11.75 4.66 8.53
C THR A 197 12.44 3.44 9.14
N LEU A 198 13.64 3.08 8.66
CA LEU A 198 14.43 1.99 9.23
C LEU A 198 14.85 2.30 10.67
N LEU A 199 15.38 3.50 10.91
CA LEU A 199 15.74 3.96 12.25
C LEU A 199 14.54 3.93 13.20
N PHE A 200 13.38 4.39 12.72
CA PHE A 200 12.14 4.31 13.49
C PHE A 200 11.76 2.85 13.77
N ALA A 201 11.82 1.96 12.79
CA ALA A 201 11.52 0.54 12.98
C ALA A 201 12.44 -0.09 14.04
N PHE A 202 13.75 0.13 13.94
CA PHE A 202 14.72 -0.34 14.93
C PHE A 202 14.49 0.26 16.32
N ALA A 203 14.16 1.55 16.40
CA ALA A 203 13.84 2.22 17.67
C ALA A 203 12.59 1.65 18.36
N ASN A 204 11.67 1.02 17.61
CA ASN A 204 10.50 0.35 18.19
C ASN A 204 10.80 -1.06 18.72
N ILE A 205 11.90 -1.71 18.30
CA ILE A 205 12.23 -3.09 18.72
C ILE A 205 12.31 -3.23 20.25
N PRO A 206 13.03 -2.36 21.00
CA PRO A 206 13.07 -2.48 22.46
C PRO A 206 11.69 -2.34 23.11
N MET A 207 10.81 -1.51 22.54
CA MET A 207 9.44 -1.36 23.01
C MET A 207 8.63 -2.64 22.74
N LEU A 208 8.76 -3.23 21.56
CA LEU A 208 8.07 -4.46 21.21
C LEU A 208 8.49 -5.63 22.13
N LEU A 209 9.80 -5.82 22.34
CA LEU A 209 10.33 -6.87 23.21
C LEU A 209 9.86 -6.71 24.67
N ARG A 210 9.82 -5.46 25.19
CA ARG A 210 9.32 -5.18 26.55
C ARG A 210 7.82 -5.46 26.72
N HIS A 211 7.05 -5.54 25.62
CA HIS A 211 5.59 -5.67 25.66
C HIS A 211 5.10 -6.98 25.05
N GLY A 212 5.92 -8.03 25.08
CA GLY A 212 5.50 -9.41 24.80
C GLY A 212 5.74 -9.89 23.37
N LEU A 213 6.53 -9.18 22.55
CA LEU A 213 6.98 -9.74 21.28
C LEU A 213 7.84 -10.97 21.53
N ASN A 214 7.29 -12.15 21.22
CA ASN A 214 8.01 -13.42 21.34
C ASN A 214 8.80 -13.67 20.04
N THR A 215 10.10 -13.46 20.08
CA THR A 215 11.01 -13.75 18.95
C THR A 215 11.15 -15.26 18.69
N ASP A 216 10.81 -16.10 19.68
CA ASP A 216 10.95 -17.56 19.65
C ASP A 216 9.64 -18.31 19.40
N ALA A 217 8.55 -17.60 19.03
CA ALA A 217 7.28 -18.23 18.73
C ALA A 217 7.38 -19.02 17.41
N ASN A 218 7.73 -20.31 17.53
CA ASN A 218 7.68 -21.26 16.43
C ASN A 218 6.22 -21.36 15.94
N PRO A 219 5.89 -20.96 14.70
CA PRO A 219 4.51 -20.97 14.18
C PRO A 219 3.84 -22.36 14.18
N GLU A 220 4.64 -23.42 14.36
CA GLU A 220 4.20 -24.82 14.37
C GLU A 220 3.82 -25.36 15.76
N ALA A 221 4.14 -24.65 16.85
CA ALA A 221 3.93 -25.17 18.21
C ALA A 221 2.46 -25.07 18.71
N ASP A 222 1.59 -24.40 17.95
CA ASP A 222 0.17 -24.19 18.31
C ASP A 222 -0.80 -24.96 17.39
N ILE A 223 -0.28 -25.96 16.64
CA ILE A 223 -1.13 -26.94 15.95
C ILE A 223 -1.44 -28.04 16.97
N PRO A 224 -2.69 -28.21 17.43
CA PRO A 224 -3.05 -29.32 18.29
C PRO A 224 -2.70 -30.63 17.59
N PRO A 225 -2.09 -31.62 18.27
CA PRO A 225 -1.89 -32.93 17.69
C PRO A 225 -3.25 -33.48 17.22
N GLN A 226 -3.26 -33.91 15.95
CA GLN A 226 -4.43 -34.47 15.26
C GLN A 226 -4.94 -35.74 15.94
#